data_AF-A0A1G6PRG3-F1
#
_entry.id   AF-A0A1G6PRG3-F1
#
_cell.length_a   1.000
_cell.length_b   1.000
_cell.length_c   1.000
_cell.angle_alpha   90.00
_cell.angle_beta   90.00
_cell.angle_gamma   90.00
#
_symmetry.space_group_name_H-M   'P 1'
#
loop_
_entity.id
_entity.type
_entity.pdbx_description
1 polymer ?
#
loop_
_entity_poly.entity_id
_entity_poly.type
_entity_poly.pdbx_seq_one_letter_code
_entity_poly.pdbx_strand_id
1 'polypeptide(L)'
;MEGLRRLECIQIDPFAAVHLVLSARLPGYRPEELDRLLDQRQVFEYIANAACVIPMEDDPLFAPMRQRLQAPLEGRLQALKPVVEHVLKREGPLPAWAFSSTERVHGYWDHQAPKTKATFTHSTCCWMRDDSSGREKRQRTLF
;
A
#
# COMPACT_ATOMS: atom_id res chain seq x y z
N MET A 1 -6.09 -11.38 -15.59
CA MET A 1 -4.84 -11.85 -14.96
C MET A 1 -3.64 -11.86 -15.88
N GLU A 2 -3.66 -12.59 -17.00
CA GLU A 2 -2.46 -12.78 -17.84
C GLU A 2 -1.74 -11.48 -18.23
N GLY A 3 -2.48 -10.46 -18.68
CA GLY A 3 -1.82 -9.22 -19.09
C GLY A 3 -1.32 -8.35 -17.94
N LEU A 4 -1.80 -8.52 -16.70
CA LEU A 4 -1.20 -7.87 -15.52
C LEU A 4 0.13 -8.52 -15.18
N ARG A 5 0.22 -9.86 -15.26
CA ARG A 5 1.48 -10.59 -15.08
C ARG A 5 2.55 -10.15 -16.06
N ARG A 6 2.16 -9.95 -17.33
CA ARG A 6 3.07 -9.42 -18.37
C ARG A 6 3.53 -7.98 -18.11
N LEU A 7 2.80 -7.21 -17.32
CA LEU A 7 3.19 -5.86 -16.92
C LEU A 7 4.06 -5.86 -15.66
N GLU A 8 4.07 -6.95 -14.90
CA GLU A 8 4.85 -7.20 -13.66
C GLU A 8 4.51 -6.26 -12.50
N CYS A 9 4.37 -4.96 -12.74
CA CYS A 9 3.86 -3.99 -11.79
C CYS A 9 3.18 -2.81 -12.52
N ILE A 10 2.19 -2.21 -11.88
CA ILE A 10 1.57 -0.98 -12.39
C ILE A 10 1.51 0.06 -11.30
N GLN A 11 2.06 1.24 -11.57
CA GLN A 11 2.05 2.35 -10.64
C GLN A 11 0.62 2.86 -10.38
N ILE A 12 0.29 3.04 -9.10
CA ILE A 12 -0.89 3.72 -8.61
C ILE A 12 -0.54 5.21 -8.52
N ASP A 13 -1.12 6.01 -9.40
CA ASP A 13 -0.93 7.46 -9.46
C ASP A 13 -2.27 8.17 -9.16
N PRO A 14 -2.30 9.25 -8.35
CA PRO A 14 -3.49 10.06 -8.05
C PRO A 14 -4.36 10.48 -9.25
N PHE A 15 -3.84 10.46 -10.47
CA PHE A 15 -4.60 10.81 -11.68
C PHE A 15 -5.24 9.62 -12.41
N ALA A 16 -5.47 8.50 -11.72
CA ALA A 16 -6.08 7.29 -12.28
C ALA A 16 -5.28 6.65 -13.45
N ALA A 17 -3.98 6.94 -13.56
CA ALA A 17 -3.12 6.43 -14.63
C ALA A 17 -3.10 4.90 -14.72
N VAL A 18 -3.34 4.21 -13.60
CA VAL A 18 -3.48 2.75 -13.52
C VAL A 18 -4.56 2.24 -14.50
N HIS A 19 -5.71 2.91 -14.57
CA HIS A 19 -6.80 2.53 -15.48
C HIS A 19 -6.46 2.85 -16.94
N LEU A 20 -5.71 3.92 -17.20
CA LEU A 20 -5.24 4.25 -18.55
C LEU A 20 -4.29 3.19 -19.10
N VAL A 21 -3.29 2.78 -18.31
CA VAL A 21 -2.36 1.71 -18.72
C VAL A 21 -3.10 0.39 -18.92
N LEU A 22 -3.98 0.02 -17.99
CA LEU A 22 -4.74 -1.23 -18.08
C LEU A 22 -5.68 -1.23 -19.29
N SER A 23 -6.43 -0.16 -19.55
CA SER A 23 -7.30 -0.05 -20.72
C SER A 23 -6.54 -0.06 -22.05
N ALA A 24 -5.34 0.54 -22.11
CA ALA A 24 -4.51 0.54 -23.31
C ALA A 24 -3.85 -0.82 -23.59
N ARG A 25 -3.54 -1.59 -22.54
CA ARG A 25 -2.77 -2.84 -22.66
C ARG A 25 -3.62 -4.11 -22.59
N LEU A 26 -4.81 -4.04 -22.00
CA LEU A 26 -5.71 -5.16 -21.78
C LEU A 26 -7.04 -4.92 -22.51
N PRO A 27 -7.25 -5.54 -23.69
CA PRO A 27 -8.52 -5.47 -24.39
C PRO A 27 -9.68 -5.93 -23.48
N GLY A 28 -10.72 -5.11 -23.38
CA GLY A 28 -11.90 -5.40 -22.56
C GLY A 28 -11.73 -5.14 -21.06
N TYR A 29 -10.65 -4.46 -20.64
CA TYR A 29 -10.50 -4.05 -19.25
C TYR A 29 -11.64 -3.16 -18.78
N ARG A 30 -12.10 -3.44 -17.56
CA ARG A 30 -13.07 -2.64 -16.83
C ARG A 30 -12.48 -2.23 -15.49
N PRO A 31 -12.70 -1.01 -14.99
CA PRO A 31 -12.18 -0.58 -13.68
C PRO A 31 -12.48 -1.55 -12.54
N GLU A 32 -13.71 -2.09 -12.51
CA GLU A 32 -14.14 -3.08 -11.51
C GLU A 32 -13.33 -4.39 -11.52
N GLU A 33 -12.58 -4.67 -12.60
CA GLU A 33 -11.70 -5.84 -12.67
C GLU A 33 -10.56 -5.71 -11.66
N LEU A 34 -9.95 -4.52 -11.55
CA LEU A 34 -8.84 -4.30 -10.63
C LEU A 34 -9.29 -4.48 -9.18
N ASP A 35 -10.44 -3.90 -8.82
CA ASP A 35 -11.06 -4.08 -7.51
C ASP A 35 -11.32 -5.55 -7.21
N ARG A 36 -11.82 -6.31 -8.19
CA ARG A 36 -12.07 -7.74 -8.04
C ARG A 36 -10.78 -8.52 -7.81
N LEU A 37 -9.70 -8.16 -8.51
CA LEU A 37 -8.40 -8.82 -8.33
C LEU A 37 -7.81 -8.57 -6.94
N LEU A 38 -7.96 -7.35 -6.41
CA LEU A 38 -7.58 -7.00 -5.05
C LEU A 38 -8.43 -7.77 -4.03
N ASP A 39 -9.76 -7.79 -4.20
CA ASP A 39 -10.69 -8.50 -3.33
C ASP A 39 -10.42 -10.03 -3.34
N GLN A 40 -10.03 -10.59 -4.50
CA GLN A 40 -9.67 -12.00 -4.66
C GLN A 40 -8.22 -12.33 -4.26
N ARG A 41 -7.43 -11.34 -3.82
CA ARG A 41 -6.01 -11.50 -3.46
C ARG A 41 -5.16 -12.08 -4.58
N GLN A 42 -5.50 -11.78 -5.82
CA GLN A 42 -4.68 -12.14 -6.99
C GLN A 42 -3.60 -11.10 -7.24
N VAL A 43 -3.76 -9.91 -6.65
CA VAL A 43 -2.81 -8.81 -6.69
C VAL A 43 -2.75 -8.18 -5.31
N PHE A 44 -1.66 -7.48 -5.01
CA PHE A 44 -1.50 -6.70 -3.80
C PHE A 44 -0.91 -5.34 -4.13
N GLU A 45 -1.01 -4.42 -3.18
CA GLU A 45 -0.46 -3.09 -3.34
C GLU A 45 0.82 -2.95 -2.51
N TYR A 46 1.85 -2.31 -3.08
CA TYR A 46 3.17 -2.25 -2.47
C TYR A 46 3.96 -1.01 -2.91
N ILE A 47 4.85 -0.51 -2.05
CA ILE A 47 5.79 0.56 -2.39
C ILE A 47 7.09 -0.07 -2.92
N ALA A 48 7.20 -0.17 -4.24
CA ALA A 48 8.44 -0.50 -4.92
C ALA A 48 9.23 0.80 -5.21
N ASN A 49 9.57 1.06 -6.48
CA ASN A 49 10.05 2.38 -6.90
C ASN A 49 9.00 3.49 -6.68
N ALA A 50 7.72 3.11 -6.73
CA ALA A 50 6.55 3.94 -6.42
C ALA A 50 5.45 3.05 -5.79
N ALA A 51 4.32 3.64 -5.42
CA ALA A 51 3.13 2.86 -5.07
C ALA A 51 2.64 2.10 -6.30
N CYS A 52 2.51 0.78 -6.20
CA CYS A 52 2.16 -0.09 -7.32
C CYS A 52 1.14 -1.16 -6.92
N VAL A 53 0.40 -1.65 -7.91
CA VAL A 53 -0.29 -2.96 -7.88
C VAL A 53 0.64 -4.01 -8.49
N ILE A 54 0.79 -5.15 -7.82
CA ILE A 54 1.73 -6.22 -8.18
C ILE A 54 0.99 -7.58 -8.12
N PRO A 55 1.24 -8.53 -9.04
CA PRO A 55 0.72 -9.88 -8.96
C PRO A 55 1.10 -10.58 -7.65
N MET A 56 0.16 -11.31 -7.04
CA MET A 56 0.40 -11.97 -5.75
C MET A 56 1.53 -13.01 -5.80
N GLU A 57 1.77 -13.65 -6.95
CA GLU A 57 2.88 -14.58 -7.14
C GLU A 57 4.27 -13.97 -6.90
N ASP A 58 4.39 -12.65 -7.06
CA ASP A 58 5.66 -11.93 -6.90
C ASP A 58 5.88 -11.42 -5.48
N ASP A 59 4.91 -11.57 -4.57
CA ASP A 59 5.04 -11.16 -3.16
C ASP A 59 6.35 -11.66 -2.48
N PRO A 60 6.78 -12.93 -2.65
CA PRO A 60 8.00 -13.42 -2.03
C PRO A 60 9.27 -12.67 -2.45
N LEU A 61 9.28 -12.05 -3.64
CA LEU A 61 10.43 -11.28 -4.15
C LEU A 61 10.71 -10.04 -3.29
N PHE A 62 9.68 -9.49 -2.64
CA PHE A 62 9.78 -8.28 -1.82
C PHE A 62 10.05 -8.57 -0.34
N ALA A 63 9.91 -9.82 0.10
CA ALA A 63 10.06 -10.20 1.50
C ALA A 63 11.41 -9.78 2.14
N PRO A 64 12.58 -9.96 1.48
CA PRO A 64 13.86 -9.53 2.06
C PRO A 64 13.94 -8.01 2.27
N MET A 65 13.40 -7.24 1.33
CA MET A 65 13.38 -5.78 1.44
C MET A 65 12.43 -5.33 2.55
N ARG A 66 11.23 -5.92 2.62
CA ARG A 66 10.28 -5.67 3.72
C ARG A 66 10.91 -5.92 5.08
N GLN A 67 11.56 -7.08 5.25
CA GLN A 67 12.25 -7.42 6.50
C GLN A 67 13.34 -6.41 6.85
N ARG A 68 14.17 -6.01 5.88
CA ARG A 68 15.22 -5.01 6.08
C ARG A 68 14.66 -3.65 6.51
N LEU A 69 13.55 -3.21 5.92
CA LEU A 69 12.91 -1.94 6.25
C LEU A 69 12.17 -1.96 7.59
N GLN A 70 11.63 -3.12 7.98
CA GLN A 70 10.91 -3.30 9.24
C GLN A 70 11.83 -3.50 10.45
N ALA A 71 12.99 -4.14 10.26
CA ALA A 71 13.88 -4.50 11.38
C ALA A 71 14.24 -3.31 12.31
N PRO A 72 14.56 -2.09 11.82
CA PRO A 72 14.83 -0.95 12.68
C PRO A 72 13.59 -0.41 13.42
N LEU A 73 12.39 -0.74 12.93
CA LEU A 73 11.11 -0.24 13.43
C LEU A 73 10.43 -1.23 14.38
N GLU A 74 10.86 -2.49 14.40
CA GLU A 74 10.17 -3.60 15.07
C GLU A 74 9.77 -3.27 16.52
N GLY A 75 10.71 -2.76 17.34
CA GLY A 75 10.41 -2.39 18.74
C GLY A 75 9.34 -1.29 18.88
N ARG A 76 9.39 -0.26 18.02
CA ARG A 76 8.38 0.82 18.00
C ARG A 76 7.02 0.29 17.56
N LEU A 77 7.02 -0.61 16.57
CA LEU A 77 5.78 -1.18 16.04
C LEU A 77 5.12 -2.14 17.01
N GLN A 78 5.90 -2.93 17.77
CA GLN A 78 5.35 -3.79 18.83
C GLN A 78 4.73 -2.96 19.96
N ALA A 79 5.33 -1.84 20.33
CA ALA A 79 4.76 -0.92 21.31
C ALA A 79 3.41 -0.32 20.85
N LEU A 80 3.20 -0.14 19.54
CA LEU A 80 1.96 0.38 18.96
C LEU A 80 0.87 -0.69 18.76
N LYS A 81 1.22 -1.97 18.80
CA LYS A 81 0.29 -3.09 18.52
C LYS A 81 -1.03 -3.02 19.30
N PRO A 82 -1.05 -2.76 20.63
CA PRO A 82 -2.31 -2.69 21.38
C PRO A 82 -3.22 -1.54 20.92
N VAL A 83 -2.63 -0.42 20.49
CA VAL A 83 -3.37 0.75 19.98
C VAL A 83 -3.99 0.41 18.63
N VAL A 84 -3.21 -0.22 17.73
CA VAL A 84 -3.70 -0.65 16.41
C VAL A 84 -4.85 -1.64 16.56
N GLU A 85 -4.71 -2.65 17.42
CA GLU A 85 -5.77 -3.64 17.68
C GLU A 85 -7.04 -2.99 18.25
N HIS A 86 -6.90 -2.01 19.15
CA HIS A 86 -8.03 -1.27 19.70
C HIS A 86 -8.80 -0.50 18.62
N VAL A 87 -8.08 0.21 17.74
CA VAL A 87 -8.68 0.97 16.63
C VAL A 87 -9.38 0.02 15.65
N LEU A 88 -8.72 -1.07 15.25
CA LEU A 88 -9.30 -2.07 14.35
C LEU A 88 -10.58 -2.69 14.90
N LYS A 89 -10.62 -2.99 16.20
CA LYS A 89 -11.81 -3.56 16.84
C LYS A 89 -12.99 -2.58 16.89
N ARG A 90 -12.71 -1.30 17.11
CA ARG A 90 -13.72 -0.28 17.36
C ARG A 90 -14.25 0.36 16.08
N GLU A 91 -13.35 0.74 15.18
CA GLU A 91 -13.65 1.54 13.99
C GLU A 91 -13.43 0.74 12.69
N GLY A 92 -12.80 -0.43 12.78
CA GLY A 92 -12.32 -1.16 11.61
C GLY A 92 -11.07 -0.51 10.98
N PRO A 93 -10.73 -0.92 9.75
CA PRO A 93 -9.62 -0.34 9.02
C PRO A 93 -9.90 1.12 8.64
N LEU A 94 -9.03 2.04 9.08
CA LEU A 94 -9.13 3.46 8.77
C LEU A 94 -7.99 3.91 7.84
N PRO A 95 -8.27 4.81 6.89
CA PRO A 95 -7.22 5.41 6.06
C PRO A 95 -6.38 6.40 6.88
N ALA A 96 -5.16 6.67 6.44
CA ALA A 96 -4.24 7.53 7.18
C ALA A 96 -4.74 8.97 7.42
N TRP A 97 -5.58 9.49 6.53
CA TRP A 97 -6.18 10.83 6.68
C TRP A 97 -7.22 10.88 7.81
N ALA A 98 -7.76 9.74 8.26
CA ALA A 98 -8.63 9.68 9.44
C ALA A 98 -7.86 10.01 10.73
N PHE A 99 -6.53 9.96 10.69
CA PHE A 99 -5.66 10.35 11.79
C PHE A 99 -5.13 11.78 11.56
N SER A 100 -5.19 12.60 12.60
CA SER A 100 -4.69 13.97 12.57
C SER A 100 -3.36 14.07 13.31
N SER A 101 -2.39 14.76 12.71
CA SER A 101 -1.14 15.14 13.36
C SER A 101 -0.76 16.56 12.93
N THR A 102 -0.24 17.33 13.88
CA THR A 102 0.37 18.65 13.63
C THR A 102 1.85 18.54 13.24
N GLU A 103 2.45 17.36 13.42
CA GLU A 103 3.84 17.10 13.09
C GLU A 103 4.05 17.00 11.58
N ARG A 104 5.12 17.63 11.11
CA ARG A 104 5.59 17.54 9.73
C ARG A 104 6.94 16.85 9.68
N VAL A 105 7.05 15.92 8.74
CA VAL A 105 8.24 15.14 8.47
C VAL A 105 8.73 15.45 7.06
N HIS A 106 9.99 15.09 6.78
CA HIS A 106 10.55 15.26 5.45
C HIS A 106 10.03 14.16 4.52
N GLY A 107 9.19 14.54 3.57
CA GLY A 107 8.76 13.66 2.49
C GLY A 107 9.82 13.54 1.40
N TYR A 108 9.68 12.52 0.55
CA TYR A 108 10.56 12.29 -0.59
C TYR A 108 10.54 13.45 -1.62
N TRP A 109 9.44 14.19 -1.69
CA TRP A 109 9.25 15.37 -2.56
C TRP A 109 9.55 16.71 -1.85
N ASP A 110 10.00 16.68 -0.59
CA ASP A 110 10.31 17.91 0.13
C ASP A 110 11.72 18.38 -0.23
N HIS A 111 11.82 19.50 -0.96
CA HIS A 111 13.10 20.02 -1.47
C HIS A 111 13.90 20.87 -0.48
N GLN A 112 13.27 21.49 0.51
CA GLN A 112 13.92 22.49 1.38
C GLN A 112 13.52 22.40 2.85
N ALA A 113 12.25 22.12 3.14
CA ALA A 113 11.73 22.04 4.49
C ALA A 113 10.68 20.92 4.58
N PRO A 114 10.54 20.28 5.75
CA PRO A 114 9.54 19.24 5.96
C PRO A 114 8.13 19.83 5.85
N LYS A 115 7.41 19.46 4.79
CA LYS A 115 6.03 19.90 4.54
C LYS A 115 5.03 18.76 4.65
N THR A 116 5.53 17.52 4.57
CA THR A 116 4.71 16.31 4.58
C THR A 116 4.13 16.04 5.96
N LYS A 117 2.82 15.78 6.04
CA LYS A 117 2.18 15.39 7.30
C LYS A 117 2.72 14.04 7.75
N ALA A 118 3.07 13.91 9.02
CA ALA A 118 3.56 12.65 9.59
C ALA A 118 2.62 11.47 9.33
N THR A 119 1.31 11.72 9.31
CA THR A 119 0.29 10.69 9.02
C THR A 119 0.40 10.13 7.61
N PHE A 120 0.79 10.95 6.61
CA PHE A 120 0.98 10.51 5.23
C PHE A 120 2.17 9.56 5.09
N THR A 121 3.29 9.89 5.72
CA THR A 121 4.52 9.06 5.72
C THR A 121 4.32 7.74 6.47
N HIS A 122 3.51 7.73 7.54
CA HIS A 122 3.21 6.50 8.27
C HIS A 122 2.39 5.52 7.45
N SER A 123 1.42 6.01 6.65
CA SER A 123 0.71 5.18 5.67
C SER A 123 1.69 4.46 4.76
N THR A 124 2.65 5.17 4.15
CA THR A 124 3.68 4.60 3.25
C THR A 124 4.43 3.41 3.88
N CYS A 125 4.78 3.50 5.17
CA CYS A 125 5.40 2.39 5.91
C CYS A 125 4.46 1.20 6.14
N CYS A 126 3.16 1.42 6.30
CA CYS A 126 2.16 0.34 6.44
C CYS A 126 2.01 -0.48 5.16
N TRP A 127 2.13 0.11 3.96
CA TRP A 127 2.16 -0.63 2.69
C TRP A 127 3.37 -1.56 2.57
N MET A 128 4.50 -1.19 3.19
CA MET A 128 5.69 -2.05 3.27
C MET A 128 5.54 -3.18 4.29
N ARG A 129 4.41 -3.22 5.01
CA ARG A 129 4.09 -4.16 6.07
C ARG A 129 3.13 -5.26 5.68
N ASP A 130 2.60 -5.26 4.45
CA ASP A 130 1.63 -6.27 4.03
C ASP A 130 2.26 -7.66 4.12
N ASP A 131 1.95 -8.35 5.21
CA ASP A 131 2.32 -9.72 5.47
C ASP A 131 1.33 -10.58 4.69
N SER A 132 1.83 -11.31 3.71
CA SER A 132 1.05 -12.25 2.91
C SER A 132 0.53 -13.44 3.72
N SER A 133 0.93 -13.59 4.99
CA SER A 133 0.38 -14.58 5.90
C SER A 133 -1.03 -14.19 6.39
N GLY A 134 -2.02 -14.73 5.68
CA GLY A 134 -3.41 -14.34 5.82
C GLY A 134 -3.98 -14.40 7.24
N ARG A 135 -4.65 -13.31 7.62
CA ARG A 135 -6.04 -13.23 8.12
C ARG A 135 -6.39 -11.74 8.18
N GLU A 136 -7.56 -11.39 7.65
CA GLU A 136 -8.17 -10.06 7.81
C GLU A 136 -7.53 -8.88 7.03
N LYS A 137 -7.45 -9.01 5.70
CA LYS A 137 -7.13 -7.89 4.79
C LYS A 137 -8.42 -7.16 4.40
N ARG A 138 -8.76 -6.07 5.09
CA ARG A 138 -9.77 -5.08 4.66
C ARG A 138 -9.19 -3.65 4.69
N GLN A 139 -7.93 -3.44 4.31
CA GLN A 139 -7.48 -2.09 4.00
C GLN A 139 -7.64 -1.86 2.51
N ARG A 140 -8.85 -1.43 2.11
CA ARG A 140 -9.00 -0.67 0.86
C ARG A 140 -8.29 0.65 1.08
N THR A 141 -7.20 0.87 0.37
CA THR A 141 -6.51 2.17 0.40
C THR A 141 -6.43 2.74 -1.02
N LEU A 142 -7.55 2.68 -1.73
CA LEU A 142 -7.70 3.43 -2.97
C LEU A 142 -8.28 4.79 -2.62
N PHE A 143 -7.36 5.72 -2.31
CA PHE A 143 -7.55 7.17 -2.15
C PHE A 143 -8.54 7.63 -1.06
#